data_AF-A0A437QIK2-F1
#
_entry.id   AF-A0A437QIK2-F1
#
_cell.length_a   1.000
_cell.length_b   1.000
_cell.length_c   1.000
_cell.angle_alpha   90.00
_cell.angle_beta   90.00
_cell.angle_gamma   90.00
#
_symmetry.space_group_name_H-M   'P 1'
#
loop_
_entity.id
_entity.type
_entity.pdbx_description
1 polymer ?
#
loop_
_entity_poly.entity_id
_entity_poly.type
_entity_poly.pdbx_seq_one_letter_code
_entity_poly.pdbx_strand_id
1 'polypeptide(L)'
;MTDVASDAASAFVINTILKPQLIYVGTQQTPVLIIDDLALDLPALLADAASADFQADAYSYYPGVRALLPRPYVIAVLDAVYQLIYQVYQVPSERRLKPQDIYYSLITSAEQDLKPLQCLPHFDSTDRYYFALLHYLSPEPHGGTGLFRHRPTGLEKISAATQARYFQAAEQHLAHFGAPPQRYCVETNDHFELYQKLEYRQNRLVIYPGNLLHSSLVNPATDIAASISEGRLTANIFINFLA
;
A
#
# COMPACT_ATOMS: atom_id res chain seq x y z
N MET A 1 17.11 25.89 -26.15
CA MET A 1 16.30 24.83 -26.81
C MET A 1 16.39 23.61 -25.91
N THR A 2 15.50 23.55 -24.93
CA THR A 2 15.31 22.40 -24.06
C THR A 2 14.21 21.56 -24.67
N ASP A 3 14.56 20.34 -25.04
CA ASP A 3 13.69 19.35 -25.65
C ASP A 3 12.53 19.06 -24.68
N VAL A 4 11.32 19.47 -25.07
CA VAL A 4 10.10 19.07 -24.40
C VAL A 4 9.83 17.66 -24.88
N ALA A 5 10.24 16.68 -24.08
CA ALA A 5 9.86 15.29 -24.30
C ALA A 5 8.34 15.26 -24.52
N SER A 6 7.93 14.74 -25.67
CA SER A 6 6.55 14.74 -26.11
C SER A 6 5.70 13.93 -25.15
N ASP A 7 4.78 14.61 -24.45
CA ASP A 7 3.64 14.01 -23.77
C ASP A 7 2.72 13.39 -24.82
N ALA A 8 3.11 12.24 -25.37
CA ALA A 8 2.16 11.33 -25.97
C ALA A 8 1.38 10.71 -24.79
N ALA A 9 0.41 11.45 -24.28
CA ALA A 9 -0.48 11.01 -23.22
C ALA A 9 -1.31 9.82 -23.74
N SER A 10 -0.77 8.61 -23.60
CA SER A 10 -1.60 7.41 -23.61
C SER A 10 -2.62 7.58 -22.48
N ALA A 11 -3.89 7.75 -22.82
CA ALA A 11 -4.94 7.85 -21.83
C ALA A 11 -5.04 6.51 -21.10
N PHE A 12 -4.64 6.47 -19.83
CA PHE A 12 -4.85 5.30 -18.99
C PHE A 12 -6.35 5.11 -18.77
N VAL A 13 -6.89 4.04 -19.34
CA VAL A 13 -8.34 3.79 -19.31
C VAL A 13 -8.68 2.96 -18.07
N ILE A 14 -9.42 3.55 -17.14
CA ILE A 14 -9.96 2.86 -15.95
C ILE A 14 -11.37 2.37 -16.24
N ASN A 15 -11.69 1.18 -15.73
CA ASN A 15 -13.00 0.58 -15.82
C ASN A 15 -14.04 1.48 -15.13
N THR A 16 -15.08 1.89 -15.87
CA THR A 16 -16.14 2.77 -15.36
C THR A 16 -17.32 1.99 -14.75
N ILE A 17 -17.36 0.67 -14.93
CA ILE A 17 -18.37 -0.22 -14.35
C ILE A 17 -17.68 -1.07 -13.28
N LEU A 18 -17.23 -0.39 -12.22
CA LEU A 18 -16.57 -1.04 -11.10
C LEU A 18 -17.52 -2.00 -10.38
N LYS A 19 -16.98 -3.13 -9.91
CA LYS A 19 -17.67 -4.08 -9.02
C LYS A 19 -16.97 -4.11 -7.67
N PRO A 20 -17.07 -3.03 -6.87
CA PRO A 20 -16.39 -2.97 -5.58
C PRO A 20 -16.94 -4.03 -4.64
N GLN A 21 -16.03 -4.77 -4.02
CA GLN A 21 -16.32 -5.65 -2.90
C GLN A 21 -15.93 -4.91 -1.63
N LEU A 22 -16.89 -4.79 -0.70
CA LEU A 22 -16.66 -4.22 0.61
C LEU A 22 -16.56 -5.35 1.63
N ILE A 23 -15.41 -5.46 2.28
CA ILE A 23 -15.21 -6.39 3.39
C ILE A 23 -14.98 -5.61 4.69
N TYR A 24 -15.37 -6.21 5.80
CA TYR A 24 -15.15 -5.65 7.14
C TYR A 24 -14.14 -6.52 7.88
N VAL A 25 -13.00 -5.93 8.22
CA VAL A 25 -11.84 -6.66 8.73
C VAL A 25 -11.61 -6.38 10.21
N GLY A 26 -11.12 -7.39 10.92
CA GLY A 26 -10.75 -7.29 12.32
C GLY A 26 -11.95 -7.11 13.27
N THR A 27 -11.63 -6.93 14.55
CA THR A 27 -12.62 -6.72 15.61
C THR A 27 -13.32 -5.37 15.48
N GLN A 28 -12.63 -4.36 14.93
CA GLN A 28 -13.21 -3.04 14.70
C GLN A 28 -14.10 -2.97 13.46
N GLN A 29 -14.25 -4.07 12.71
CA GLN A 29 -15.02 -4.12 11.47
C GLN A 29 -14.64 -2.96 10.55
N THR A 30 -13.33 -2.79 10.33
CA THR A 30 -12.84 -1.68 9.50
C THR A 30 -13.17 -1.98 8.04
N PRO A 31 -13.82 -1.07 7.30
CA PRO A 31 -14.11 -1.30 5.89
C PRO A 31 -12.84 -1.28 5.04
N VAL A 32 -12.72 -2.25 4.14
CA VAL A 32 -11.69 -2.35 3.10
C VAL A 32 -12.39 -2.59 1.76
N LEU A 33 -12.01 -1.83 0.73
CA LEU A 33 -12.53 -1.98 -0.61
C LEU A 33 -11.56 -2.79 -1.47
N ILE A 34 -12.12 -3.75 -2.20
CA ILE A 34 -11.40 -4.56 -3.20
C ILE A 34 -12.11 -4.37 -4.54
N ILE A 35 -11.36 -4.00 -5.57
CA ILE A 35 -11.87 -3.79 -6.91
C ILE A 35 -10.98 -4.58 -7.86
N ASP A 36 -11.54 -5.61 -8.49
CA ASP A 36 -10.86 -6.38 -9.53
C ASP A 36 -11.06 -5.72 -10.90
N ASP A 37 -10.14 -6.03 -11.83
CA ASP A 37 -10.19 -5.59 -13.22
C ASP A 37 -10.28 -4.06 -13.37
N LEU A 38 -9.42 -3.34 -12.62
CA LEU A 38 -9.43 -1.87 -12.53
C LEU A 38 -9.04 -1.20 -13.86
N ALA A 39 -7.85 -1.51 -14.39
CA ALA A 39 -7.38 -0.94 -15.65
C ALA A 39 -7.94 -1.74 -16.83
N LEU A 40 -8.52 -1.06 -17.82
CA LEU A 40 -8.97 -1.69 -19.06
C LEU A 40 -7.80 -1.95 -20.02
N ASP A 41 -6.75 -1.15 -19.94
CA ASP A 41 -5.50 -1.33 -20.67
C ASP A 41 -4.31 -1.45 -19.70
N LEU A 42 -4.24 -2.59 -19.03
CA LEU A 42 -3.10 -2.93 -18.16
C LEU A 42 -1.76 -2.97 -18.92
N PRO A 43 -1.67 -3.49 -20.16
CA PRO A 43 -0.43 -3.45 -20.94
C PRO A 43 0.16 -2.05 -21.12
N ALA A 44 -0.66 -1.02 -21.35
CA ALA A 44 -0.17 0.36 -21.43
C ALA A 44 0.47 0.84 -20.12
N LEU A 45 -0.12 0.47 -18.98
CA LEU A 45 0.43 0.79 -17.65
C LEU A 45 1.74 0.06 -17.36
N LEU A 46 1.85 -1.21 -17.76
CA LEU A 46 3.08 -1.98 -17.63
C LEU A 46 4.20 -1.45 -18.54
N ALA A 47 3.85 -0.98 -19.75
CA ALA A 47 4.81 -0.36 -20.67
C ALA A 47 5.34 0.99 -20.12
N ASP A 48 4.46 1.80 -19.54
CA ASP A 48 4.85 3.04 -18.85
C ASP A 48 5.81 2.73 -17.70
N ALA A 49 5.46 1.76 -16.83
CA ALA A 49 6.33 1.33 -15.75
C ALA A 49 7.69 0.82 -16.25
N ALA A 50 7.74 0.06 -17.35
CA ALA A 50 9.00 -0.42 -17.94
C ALA A 50 9.92 0.71 -18.46
N SER A 51 9.37 1.89 -18.71
CA SER A 51 10.13 3.09 -19.11
C SER A 51 10.48 4.03 -17.95
N ALA A 52 9.97 3.77 -16.75
CA ALA A 52 10.11 4.64 -15.60
C ALA A 52 11.49 4.51 -14.93
N ASP A 53 11.96 5.61 -14.31
CA ASP A 53 13.23 5.65 -13.60
C ASP A 53 13.06 5.17 -12.15
N PHE A 54 13.30 3.88 -11.91
CA PHE A 54 13.23 3.29 -10.57
C PHE A 54 14.50 3.55 -9.77
N GLN A 55 14.33 4.21 -8.62
CA GLN A 55 15.42 4.55 -7.72
C GLN A 55 15.10 4.12 -6.29
N ALA A 56 16.13 3.89 -5.49
CA ALA A 56 15.94 3.69 -4.04
C ALA A 56 15.41 4.98 -3.42
N ASP A 57 14.37 4.87 -2.60
CA ASP A 57 13.76 6.00 -1.92
C ASP A 57 14.42 6.18 -0.54
N ALA A 58 15.34 7.14 -0.45
CA ALA A 58 16.10 7.39 0.78
C ALA A 58 15.25 7.97 1.93
N TYR A 59 14.04 8.45 1.64
CA TYR A 59 13.18 9.14 2.60
C TYR A 59 12.02 8.28 3.10
N SER A 60 11.86 7.07 2.58
CA SER A 60 10.90 6.09 3.08
C SER A 60 11.56 4.82 3.62
N TYR A 61 10.76 4.00 4.28
CA TYR A 61 11.15 2.66 4.72
C TYR A 61 10.75 1.58 3.70
N TYR A 62 10.42 1.96 2.47
CA TYR A 62 10.05 0.98 1.45
C TYR A 62 11.26 0.08 1.10
N PRO A 63 11.12 -1.27 1.13
CA PRO A 63 12.22 -2.22 0.96
C PRO A 63 12.52 -2.51 -0.52
N GLY A 64 12.82 -1.45 -1.29
CA GLY A 64 13.18 -1.60 -2.69
C GLY A 64 13.22 -0.29 -3.45
N VAL A 65 12.93 -0.36 -4.75
CA VAL A 65 12.99 0.79 -5.67
C VAL A 65 11.60 1.28 -6.05
N ARG A 66 11.52 2.59 -6.31
CA ARG A 66 10.28 3.28 -6.65
C ARG A 66 10.50 4.23 -7.83
N ALA A 67 9.44 4.42 -8.61
CA ALA A 67 9.37 5.44 -9.66
C ALA A 67 8.06 6.21 -9.52
N LEU A 68 7.99 7.46 -9.98
CA LEU A 68 6.73 8.22 -9.92
C LEU A 68 5.67 7.62 -10.83
N LEU A 69 4.41 7.60 -10.36
CA LEU A 69 3.29 7.26 -11.23
C LEU A 69 3.00 8.37 -12.23
N PRO A 70 2.55 8.05 -13.45
CA PRO A 70 2.08 9.05 -14.39
C PRO A 70 0.84 9.74 -13.84
N ARG A 71 0.87 11.08 -13.79
CA ARG A 71 -0.24 11.88 -13.25
C ARG A 71 -1.60 11.57 -13.90
N PRO A 72 -1.72 11.36 -15.23
CA PRO A 72 -2.99 11.01 -15.85
C PRO A 72 -3.60 9.71 -15.31
N TYR A 73 -2.78 8.70 -15.01
CA TYR A 73 -3.24 7.45 -14.38
C TYR A 73 -3.78 7.69 -12.98
N VAL A 74 -3.05 8.45 -12.16
CA VAL A 74 -3.47 8.79 -10.79
C VAL A 74 -4.83 9.49 -10.81
N ILE A 75 -5.00 10.49 -11.70
CA ILE A 75 -6.27 11.21 -11.85
C ILE A 75 -7.39 10.24 -12.23
N ALA A 76 -7.17 9.38 -13.24
CA ALA A 76 -8.18 8.44 -13.71
C ALA A 76 -8.62 7.44 -12.62
N VAL A 77 -7.67 6.93 -11.82
CA VAL A 77 -7.99 6.04 -10.69
C VAL A 77 -8.80 6.78 -9.63
N LEU A 78 -8.36 7.98 -9.25
CA LEU A 78 -9.02 8.75 -8.19
C LEU A 78 -10.44 9.18 -8.60
N ASP A 79 -10.63 9.63 -9.83
CA ASP A 79 -11.95 9.98 -10.39
C ASP A 79 -12.92 8.80 -10.34
N ALA A 80 -12.42 7.57 -10.55
CA ALA A 80 -13.24 6.37 -10.50
C ALA A 80 -13.66 5.97 -9.07
N VAL A 81 -12.87 6.29 -8.04
CA VAL A 81 -13.08 5.74 -6.68
C VAL A 81 -13.42 6.76 -5.60
N TYR A 82 -13.18 8.06 -5.81
CA TYR A 82 -13.29 9.05 -4.72
C TYR A 82 -14.69 9.10 -4.09
N GLN A 83 -15.76 9.03 -4.89
CA GLN A 83 -17.14 9.05 -4.38
C GLN A 83 -17.44 7.83 -3.51
N LEU A 84 -16.93 6.67 -3.92
CA LEU A 84 -17.05 5.44 -3.15
C LEU A 84 -16.32 5.57 -1.80
N ILE A 85 -15.13 6.20 -1.77
CA ILE A 85 -14.40 6.46 -0.53
C ILE A 85 -15.19 7.41 0.38
N TYR A 86 -15.76 8.50 -0.16
CA TYR A 86 -16.64 9.39 0.62
C TYR A 86 -17.77 8.61 1.29
N GLN A 87 -18.48 7.77 0.52
CA GLN A 87 -19.64 7.02 0.98
C GLN A 87 -19.26 5.95 2.02
N VAL A 88 -18.24 5.13 1.74
CA VAL A 88 -17.87 3.99 2.59
C VAL A 88 -17.29 4.45 3.92
N TYR A 89 -16.42 5.47 3.88
CA TYR A 89 -15.72 5.94 5.07
C TYR A 89 -16.38 7.14 5.76
N GLN A 90 -17.55 7.57 5.25
CA GLN A 90 -18.31 8.69 5.79
C GLN A 90 -17.42 9.94 5.94
N VAL A 91 -16.68 10.26 4.87
CA VAL A 91 -15.80 11.44 4.85
C VAL A 91 -16.68 12.70 4.82
N PRO A 92 -16.44 13.69 5.69
CA PRO A 92 -17.18 14.96 5.68
C PRO A 92 -17.07 15.68 4.33
N SER A 93 -18.19 16.19 3.85
CA SER A 93 -18.34 16.80 2.51
C SER A 93 -17.50 18.08 2.31
N GLU A 94 -17.12 18.74 3.40
CA GLU A 94 -16.26 19.91 3.43
C GLU A 94 -14.79 19.57 3.18
N ARG A 95 -14.38 18.32 3.44
CA ARG A 95 -13.01 17.90 3.18
C ARG A 95 -12.76 17.73 1.69
N ARG A 96 -11.50 17.81 1.27
CA ARG A 96 -11.08 17.69 -0.13
C ARG A 96 -10.01 16.63 -0.26
N LEU A 97 -10.16 15.79 -1.27
CA LEU A 97 -9.18 14.77 -1.64
C LEU A 97 -7.88 15.47 -2.05
N LYS A 98 -6.77 15.07 -1.42
CA LYS A 98 -5.43 15.48 -1.79
C LYS A 98 -4.51 14.26 -1.95
N PRO A 99 -3.96 14.00 -3.15
CA PRO A 99 -2.89 13.02 -3.30
C PRO A 99 -1.67 13.40 -2.45
N GLN A 100 -1.07 12.41 -1.80
CA GLN A 100 0.10 12.58 -0.94
C GLN A 100 1.34 12.04 -1.67
N ASP A 101 1.44 10.71 -1.75
CA ASP A 101 2.54 9.99 -2.39
C ASP A 101 2.01 9.11 -3.51
N ILE A 102 2.71 9.07 -4.65
CA ILE A 102 2.28 8.35 -5.86
C ILE A 102 3.44 7.65 -6.55
N TYR A 103 3.55 6.34 -6.37
CA TYR A 103 4.72 5.59 -6.81
C TYR A 103 4.38 4.23 -7.42
N TYR A 104 5.04 3.89 -8.53
CA TYR A 104 5.35 2.49 -8.80
C TYR A 104 6.35 1.99 -7.75
N SER A 105 6.21 0.75 -7.35
CA SER A 105 6.96 0.16 -6.24
C SER A 105 7.30 -1.29 -6.55
N LEU A 106 8.61 -1.62 -6.52
CA LEU A 106 9.17 -2.97 -6.65
C LEU A 106 9.95 -3.33 -5.40
N ILE A 107 9.69 -4.51 -4.83
CA ILE A 107 10.49 -5.01 -3.71
C ILE A 107 11.80 -5.57 -4.27
N THR A 108 12.94 -5.06 -3.79
CA THR A 108 14.27 -5.47 -4.29
C THR A 108 15.28 -5.71 -3.18
N SER A 109 14.93 -5.38 -1.93
CA SER A 109 15.78 -5.67 -0.78
C SER A 109 15.64 -7.13 -0.37
N ALA A 110 16.77 -7.85 -0.29
CA ALA A 110 16.81 -9.16 0.33
C ALA A 110 16.70 -9.05 1.85
N GLU A 111 16.30 -10.13 2.52
CA GLU A 111 16.02 -10.11 3.97
C GLU A 111 17.23 -9.66 4.80
N GLN A 112 18.45 -10.08 4.43
CA GLN A 112 19.68 -9.70 5.11
C GLN A 112 20.04 -8.21 5.01
N ASP A 113 19.37 -7.46 4.11
CA ASP A 113 19.59 -6.02 3.91
C ASP A 113 18.48 -5.18 4.57
N LEU A 114 17.48 -5.82 5.18
CA LEU A 114 16.37 -5.11 5.82
C LEU A 114 16.82 -4.36 7.07
N LYS A 115 16.32 -3.13 7.21
CA LYS A 115 16.40 -2.35 8.44
C LYS A 115 15.37 -2.88 9.46
N PRO A 116 15.59 -2.71 10.77
CA PRO A 116 14.68 -3.23 11.80
C PRO A 116 13.20 -2.83 11.63
N LEU A 117 12.92 -1.59 11.22
CA LEU A 117 11.55 -1.11 10.99
C LEU A 117 10.87 -1.74 9.76
N GLN A 118 11.64 -2.31 8.82
CA GLN A 118 11.11 -3.04 7.66
C GLN A 118 10.71 -4.48 8.02
N CYS A 119 11.11 -4.95 9.20
CA CYS A 119 10.77 -6.28 9.72
C CYS A 119 9.50 -6.28 10.59
N LEU A 120 8.78 -5.15 10.66
CA LEU A 120 7.60 -4.96 11.50
C LEU A 120 6.41 -4.47 10.66
N PRO A 121 5.16 -4.84 11.02
CA PRO A 121 3.99 -4.15 10.50
C PRO A 121 4.04 -2.65 10.81
N HIS A 122 3.58 -1.83 9.88
CA HIS A 122 3.58 -0.38 9.97
C HIS A 122 2.19 0.21 9.73
N PHE A 123 2.07 1.52 9.91
CA PHE A 123 0.93 2.33 9.51
C PHE A 123 1.48 3.60 8.85
N ASP A 124 0.76 4.16 7.89
CA ASP A 124 1.22 5.29 7.07
C ASP A 124 0.94 6.64 7.74
N SER A 125 -0.17 6.72 8.49
CA SER A 125 -0.65 7.95 9.09
C SER A 125 -1.56 7.65 10.28
N THR A 126 -1.67 8.61 11.20
CA THR A 126 -2.66 8.56 12.29
C THR A 126 -3.99 9.23 11.92
N ASP A 127 -4.06 9.91 10.77
CA ASP A 127 -5.27 10.55 10.29
C ASP A 127 -6.28 9.50 9.80
N ARG A 128 -7.52 9.60 10.29
CA ARG A 128 -8.61 8.66 9.96
C ARG A 128 -9.09 8.77 8.52
N TYR A 129 -8.75 9.84 7.80
CA TYR A 129 -9.12 10.04 6.40
C TYR A 129 -7.91 9.98 5.45
N TYR A 130 -6.81 9.40 5.92
CA TYR A 130 -5.69 9.00 5.08
C TYR A 130 -5.91 7.55 4.60
N PHE A 131 -5.75 7.32 3.31
CA PHE A 131 -5.99 6.01 2.68
C PHE A 131 -4.82 5.61 1.78
N ALA A 132 -4.52 4.32 1.79
CA ALA A 132 -3.62 3.67 0.85
C ALA A 132 -4.46 2.97 -0.23
N LEU A 133 -4.13 3.21 -1.49
CA LEU A 133 -4.70 2.56 -2.67
C LEU A 133 -3.56 1.78 -3.34
N LEU A 134 -3.61 0.45 -3.26
CA LEU A 134 -2.59 -0.45 -3.81
C LEU A 134 -3.17 -1.18 -5.02
N HIS A 135 -2.65 -0.88 -6.22
CA HIS A 135 -2.98 -1.57 -7.44
C HIS A 135 -1.89 -2.60 -7.78
N TYR A 136 -2.23 -3.87 -7.79
CA TYR A 136 -1.33 -4.98 -8.10
C TYR A 136 -1.18 -5.16 -9.62
N LEU A 137 0.04 -5.05 -10.16
CA LEU A 137 0.26 -4.92 -11.61
C LEU A 137 0.90 -6.15 -12.26
N SER A 138 1.84 -6.82 -11.58
CA SER A 138 2.52 -8.00 -12.10
C SER A 138 1.59 -9.24 -12.15
N PRO A 139 1.84 -10.18 -13.06
CA PRO A 139 1.16 -11.48 -13.03
C PRO A 139 1.53 -12.27 -11.77
N GLU A 140 0.61 -13.08 -11.27
CA GLU A 140 0.85 -14.00 -10.15
C GLU A 140 1.96 -15.03 -10.46
N PRO A 141 2.62 -15.61 -9.42
CA PRO A 141 2.33 -15.51 -7.99
C PRO A 141 3.08 -14.37 -7.28
N HIS A 142 2.38 -13.62 -6.42
CA HIS A 142 2.99 -12.62 -5.54
C HIS A 142 2.30 -12.54 -4.17
N GLY A 143 3.02 -12.00 -3.18
CA GLY A 143 2.49 -11.73 -1.85
C GLY A 143 1.43 -10.63 -1.82
N GLY A 144 0.31 -10.85 -1.12
CA GLY A 144 -0.72 -9.84 -0.88
C GLY A 144 -0.32 -8.78 0.16
N THR A 145 -1.31 -8.17 0.79
CA THR A 145 -1.15 -7.30 1.97
C THR A 145 -1.72 -7.97 3.20
N GLY A 146 -0.97 -8.01 4.30
CA GLY A 146 -1.42 -8.54 5.58
C GLY A 146 -1.84 -7.41 6.50
N LEU A 147 -2.95 -7.59 7.22
CA LEU A 147 -3.39 -6.69 8.28
C LEU A 147 -3.15 -7.33 9.65
N PHE A 148 -2.56 -6.55 10.54
CA PHE A 148 -2.02 -7.06 11.80
C PHE A 148 -2.64 -6.39 13.02
N ARG A 149 -2.73 -7.14 14.11
CA ARG A 149 -3.08 -6.65 15.44
C ARG A 149 -1.83 -6.67 16.30
N HIS A 150 -1.50 -5.55 16.91
CA HIS A 150 -0.41 -5.47 17.87
C HIS A 150 -0.83 -6.17 19.17
N ARG A 151 -0.22 -7.31 19.49
CA ARG A 151 -0.64 -8.19 20.59
C ARG A 151 -0.54 -7.51 21.96
N PRO A 152 0.52 -6.75 22.30
CA PRO A 152 0.61 -6.07 23.59
C PRO A 152 -0.52 -5.07 23.87
N THR A 153 -1.08 -4.41 22.85
CA THR A 153 -2.10 -3.37 23.03
C THR A 153 -3.49 -3.77 22.55
N GLY A 154 -3.60 -4.83 21.75
CA GLY A 154 -4.82 -5.22 21.04
C GLY A 154 -5.19 -4.28 19.87
N LEU A 155 -4.33 -3.34 19.50
CA LEU A 155 -4.64 -2.34 18.47
C LEU A 155 -4.49 -2.93 17.06
N GLU A 156 -5.50 -2.70 16.22
CA GLU A 156 -5.47 -2.97 14.77
C GLU A 156 -5.22 -1.68 13.96
N LYS A 157 -5.58 -0.53 14.56
CA LYS A 157 -5.43 0.81 13.98
C LYS A 157 -4.75 1.74 14.97
N ILE A 158 -3.92 2.64 14.46
CA ILE A 158 -3.20 3.64 15.24
C ILE A 158 -3.75 5.03 14.95
N SER A 159 -4.47 5.60 15.91
CA SER A 159 -4.90 7.00 15.87
C SER A 159 -3.91 7.90 16.61
N ALA A 160 -4.06 9.22 16.46
CA ALA A 160 -3.27 10.20 17.21
C ALA A 160 -3.40 9.99 18.73
N ALA A 161 -4.58 9.58 19.22
CA ALA A 161 -4.82 9.32 20.63
C ALA A 161 -4.15 8.04 21.16
N THR A 162 -3.89 7.06 20.29
CA THR A 162 -3.35 5.74 20.68
C THR A 162 -1.87 5.57 20.32
N GLN A 163 -1.30 6.49 19.53
CA GLN A 163 0.06 6.39 19.00
C GLN A 163 1.12 6.30 20.10
N ALA A 164 1.07 7.18 21.12
CA ALA A 164 2.02 7.15 22.23
C ALA A 164 1.98 5.83 23.00
N ARG A 165 0.77 5.32 23.29
CA ARG A 165 0.58 4.00 23.93
C ARG A 165 1.12 2.87 23.08
N TYR A 166 0.93 2.93 21.76
CA TYR A 166 1.47 1.93 20.83
C TYR A 166 2.99 1.90 20.86
N PHE A 167 3.65 3.05 20.69
CA PHE A 167 5.11 3.11 20.69
C PHE A 167 5.71 2.70 22.03
N GLN A 168 5.15 3.15 23.15
CA GLN A 168 5.62 2.74 24.47
C GLN A 168 5.56 1.21 24.65
N ALA A 169 4.47 0.58 24.23
CA ALA A 169 4.32 -0.88 24.35
C ALA A 169 5.25 -1.63 23.39
N ALA A 170 5.46 -1.12 22.17
CA ALA A 170 6.39 -1.69 21.20
C ALA A 170 7.84 -1.59 21.70
N GLU A 171 8.24 -0.45 22.25
CA GLU A 171 9.57 -0.25 22.86
C GLU A 171 9.81 -1.19 24.05
N GLN A 172 8.81 -1.34 24.93
CA GLN A 172 8.88 -2.30 26.05
C GLN A 172 9.02 -3.74 25.57
N HIS A 173 8.30 -4.12 24.52
CA HIS A 173 8.41 -5.45 23.93
C HIS A 173 9.83 -5.68 23.37
N LEU A 174 10.36 -4.73 22.61
CA LEU A 174 11.72 -4.82 22.06
C LEU A 174 12.80 -4.82 23.15
N ALA A 175 12.61 -4.07 24.24
CA ALA A 175 13.52 -4.08 25.38
C ALA A 175 13.55 -5.44 26.11
N HIS A 176 12.41 -6.15 26.15
CA HIS A 176 12.30 -7.43 26.83
C HIS A 176 12.71 -8.63 25.96
N PHE A 177 12.32 -8.63 24.68
CA PHE A 177 12.49 -9.77 23.76
C PHE A 177 13.60 -9.55 22.71
N GLY A 178 14.15 -8.33 22.60
CA GLY A 178 15.14 -7.98 21.59
C GLY A 178 14.53 -7.49 20.27
N ALA A 179 15.40 -7.22 19.29
CA ALA A 179 14.99 -6.80 17.96
C ALA A 179 14.25 -7.94 17.21
N PRO A 180 13.31 -7.60 16.29
CA PRO A 180 12.70 -8.62 15.45
C PRO A 180 13.76 -9.32 14.59
N PRO A 181 13.53 -10.60 14.22
CA PRO A 181 14.37 -11.25 13.22
C PRO A 181 14.45 -10.43 11.93
N GLN A 182 15.62 -10.41 11.29
CA GLN A 182 15.85 -9.64 10.08
C GLN A 182 15.22 -10.33 8.86
N ARG A 183 13.88 -10.26 8.77
CA ARG A 183 13.05 -10.90 7.75
C ARG A 183 11.73 -10.15 7.61
N TYR A 184 11.03 -10.36 6.51
CA TYR A 184 9.72 -9.74 6.32
C TYR A 184 8.70 -10.28 7.35
N CYS A 185 7.86 -9.40 7.90
CA CYS A 185 6.75 -9.82 8.76
C CYS A 185 5.57 -10.28 7.89
N VAL A 186 5.44 -11.59 7.72
CA VAL A 186 4.45 -12.23 6.82
C VAL A 186 3.51 -13.20 7.53
N GLU A 187 3.69 -13.39 8.84
CA GLU A 187 2.95 -14.35 9.66
C GLU A 187 2.75 -13.81 11.09
N THR A 188 1.83 -14.45 11.82
CA THR A 188 1.65 -14.19 13.26
C THR A 188 2.91 -14.58 14.03
N ASN A 189 3.31 -13.74 14.98
CA ASN A 189 4.38 -13.99 15.95
C ASN A 189 3.96 -13.48 17.34
N ASP A 190 4.89 -13.45 18.30
CA ASP A 190 4.60 -13.03 19.68
C ASP A 190 4.29 -11.53 19.82
N HIS A 191 4.67 -10.71 18.84
CA HIS A 191 4.47 -9.26 18.85
C HIS A 191 3.22 -8.83 18.06
N PHE A 192 2.95 -9.50 16.93
CA PHE A 192 1.85 -9.17 16.01
C PHE A 192 1.06 -10.41 15.60
N GLU A 193 -0.25 -10.26 15.51
CA GLU A 193 -1.18 -11.26 14.98
C GLU A 193 -1.63 -10.85 13.58
N LEU A 194 -1.35 -11.67 12.56
CA LEU A 194 -1.92 -11.54 11.23
C LEU A 194 -3.36 -12.04 11.26
N TYR A 195 -4.33 -11.12 11.20
CA TYR A 195 -5.76 -11.48 11.31
C TYR A 195 -6.51 -11.43 9.97
N GLN A 196 -5.94 -10.78 8.95
CA GLN A 196 -6.54 -10.71 7.62
C GLN A 196 -5.46 -10.67 6.54
N LYS A 197 -5.67 -11.44 5.47
CA LYS A 197 -4.89 -11.35 4.23
C LYS A 197 -5.76 -10.72 3.15
N LEU A 198 -5.20 -9.75 2.44
CA LEU A 198 -5.75 -9.16 1.24
C LEU A 198 -4.98 -9.79 0.08
N GLU A 199 -5.60 -10.80 -0.54
CA GLU A 199 -4.93 -11.64 -1.53
C GLU A 199 -4.49 -10.82 -2.74
N TYR A 200 -3.28 -11.12 -3.22
CA TYR A 200 -2.78 -10.58 -4.48
C TYR A 200 -3.65 -11.09 -5.62
N ARG A 201 -3.84 -10.25 -6.64
CA ARG A 201 -4.41 -10.61 -7.93
C ARG A 201 -3.99 -9.54 -8.92
N GLN A 202 -3.53 -9.91 -10.11
CA GLN A 202 -3.20 -8.91 -11.12
C GLN A 202 -4.44 -8.05 -11.45
N ASN A 203 -4.24 -6.75 -11.64
CA ASN A 203 -5.28 -5.75 -11.93
C ASN A 203 -6.29 -5.53 -10.79
N ARG A 204 -5.94 -5.91 -9.56
CA ARG A 204 -6.73 -5.64 -8.35
C ARG A 204 -6.27 -4.37 -7.65
N LEU A 205 -7.21 -3.49 -7.39
CA LEU A 205 -7.06 -2.37 -6.47
C LEU A 205 -7.57 -2.75 -5.08
N VAL A 206 -6.77 -2.45 -4.06
CA VAL A 206 -7.17 -2.56 -2.65
C VAL A 206 -7.09 -1.18 -2.01
N ILE A 207 -8.15 -0.77 -1.32
CA ILE A 207 -8.22 0.53 -0.64
C ILE A 207 -8.50 0.29 0.86
N TYR A 208 -7.64 0.83 1.71
CA TYR A 208 -7.79 0.70 3.16
C TYR A 208 -7.28 1.96 3.90
N PRO A 209 -7.80 2.23 5.12
CA PRO A 209 -7.28 3.31 5.95
C PRO A 209 -5.79 3.13 6.26
N GLY A 210 -4.96 4.13 5.98
CA GLY A 210 -3.51 4.06 6.22
C GLY A 210 -3.12 3.99 7.70
N ASN A 211 -4.10 4.13 8.61
CA ASN A 211 -3.89 3.94 10.03
C ASN A 211 -4.03 2.47 10.49
N LEU A 212 -4.39 1.54 9.60
CA LEU A 212 -4.32 0.10 9.89
C LEU A 212 -2.86 -0.35 9.99
N LEU A 213 -2.57 -1.22 10.96
CA LEU A 213 -1.28 -1.92 10.99
C LEU A 213 -1.24 -2.96 9.87
N HIS A 214 -0.24 -2.87 9.01
CA HIS A 214 -0.14 -3.70 7.83
C HIS A 214 1.31 -3.96 7.40
N SER A 215 1.50 -4.99 6.57
CA SER A 215 2.78 -5.34 5.94
C SER A 215 2.52 -5.97 4.58
N SER A 216 3.49 -5.88 3.67
CA SER A 216 3.48 -6.72 2.47
C SER A 216 3.79 -8.16 2.87
N LEU A 217 3.01 -9.13 2.39
CA LEU A 217 3.22 -10.55 2.67
C LEU A 217 4.27 -11.13 1.72
N VAL A 218 5.48 -10.55 1.76
CA VAL A 218 6.55 -10.80 0.80
C VAL A 218 6.88 -12.29 0.71
N ASN A 219 6.83 -12.84 -0.51
CA ASN A 219 7.40 -14.14 -0.81
C ASN A 219 8.81 -13.95 -1.42
N PRO A 220 9.90 -14.31 -0.71
CA PRO A 220 11.25 -14.08 -1.21
C PRO A 220 11.56 -14.73 -2.57
N ALA A 221 10.86 -15.80 -2.93
CA ALA A 221 11.07 -16.49 -4.21
C ALA A 221 10.43 -15.79 -5.42
N THR A 222 9.43 -14.92 -5.19
CA THR A 222 8.62 -14.36 -6.27
C THR A 222 8.55 -12.84 -6.24
N ASP A 223 8.80 -12.20 -5.10
CA ASP A 223 8.53 -10.77 -4.93
C ASP A 223 9.78 -9.90 -5.04
N ILE A 224 10.96 -10.46 -4.73
CA ILE A 224 12.23 -9.74 -4.64
C ILE A 224 12.93 -9.76 -5.99
N ALA A 225 12.59 -8.80 -6.86
CA ALA A 225 13.25 -8.62 -8.14
C ALA A 225 13.07 -7.20 -8.67
N ALA A 226 14.13 -6.64 -9.26
CA ALA A 226 14.09 -5.37 -9.97
C ALA A 226 13.56 -5.57 -11.41
N SER A 227 12.38 -6.16 -11.54
CA SER A 227 11.78 -6.55 -12.83
C SER A 227 10.29 -6.26 -12.83
N ILE A 228 9.80 -5.63 -13.91
CA ILE A 228 8.38 -5.33 -14.10
C ILE A 228 7.55 -6.60 -14.27
N SER A 229 8.10 -7.61 -14.92
CA SER A 229 7.38 -8.86 -15.22
C SER A 229 7.55 -9.94 -14.16
N GLU A 230 8.68 -9.95 -13.45
CA GLU A 230 9.02 -11.00 -12.48
C GLU A 230 8.96 -10.54 -11.03
N GLY A 231 9.15 -9.24 -10.77
CA GLY A 231 9.09 -8.68 -9.43
C GLY A 231 7.67 -8.30 -9.06
N ARG A 232 7.43 -8.13 -7.76
CA ARG A 232 6.13 -7.67 -7.25
C ARG A 232 5.95 -6.18 -7.53
N LEU A 233 5.43 -5.84 -8.71
CA LEU A 233 5.12 -4.47 -9.09
C LEU A 233 3.75 -4.06 -8.57
N THR A 234 3.73 -2.88 -7.95
CA THR A 234 2.51 -2.22 -7.47
C THR A 234 2.49 -0.76 -7.88
N ALA A 235 1.30 -0.22 -8.16
CA ALA A 235 1.07 1.22 -8.19
C ALA A 235 0.39 1.63 -6.89
N ASN A 236 1.10 2.44 -6.09
CA ASN A 236 0.69 2.85 -4.75
C ASN A 236 0.32 4.33 -4.79
N ILE A 237 -0.95 4.62 -4.49
CA ILE A 237 -1.50 5.97 -4.42
C ILE A 237 -1.95 6.20 -2.97
N PHE A 238 -1.39 7.22 -2.34
CA PHE A 238 -1.80 7.63 -1.00
C PHE A 238 -2.58 8.94 -1.08
N ILE A 239 -3.70 9.02 -0.37
CA ILE A 239 -4.55 10.21 -0.34
C ILE A 239 -4.89 10.59 1.09
N ASN A 240 -5.15 11.88 1.31
CA ASN A 240 -5.77 12.37 2.53
C ASN A 240 -6.93 13.32 2.18
N PHE A 241 -8.03 13.24 2.92
CA PHE A 241 -9.10 14.22 2.86
C PHE A 241 -8.88 15.29 3.92
N LEU A 242 -8.37 16.43 3.48
CA LEU A 242 -8.04 17.57 4.35
C LEU A 242 -9.22 18.53 4.46
N ALA A 243 -9.33 19.23 5.58
CA ALA A 243 -10.30 20.30 5.77
C ALA A 243 -9.98 21.54 4.93
#